data_AF-A0A7X1TV77-F1
#
_entry.id   AF-A0A7X1TV77-F1
#
_cell.length_a   1.000
_cell.length_b   1.000
_cell.length_c   1.000
_cell.angle_alpha   90.00
_cell.angle_beta   90.00
_cell.angle_gamma   90.00
#
_symmetry.space_group_name_H-M   'P 1'
#
loop_
_entity.id
_entity.type
_entity.pdbx_description
1 polymer ?
#
loop_
_entity_poly.entity_id
_entity_poly.type
_entity_poly.pdbx_seq_one_letter_code
_entity_poly.pdbx_strand_id
1 'polypeptide(L)'
;MRQGASRVRSVLCAAWLLAFAASAVSQDYPTRPIRVVVPFPPGAGTDIVARAVAQSLAEAWKQSVVVDNRPGAGGTIAGEMVARGSADG
;
A
#
# COMPACT_ATOMS: atom_id res chain seq x y z
N MET A 1 50.15 -23.00 -0.43
CA MET A 1 48.97 -23.30 -1.28
C MET A 1 47.60 -23.20 -0.57
N ARG A 2 47.49 -23.24 0.77
CA ARG A 2 46.18 -23.20 1.49
C ARG A 2 45.48 -21.84 1.55
N GLN A 3 46.20 -20.72 1.40
CA GLN A 3 45.61 -19.37 1.49
C GLN A 3 44.80 -18.94 0.25
N GLY A 4 45.00 -19.58 -0.90
CA GLY A 4 44.23 -19.30 -2.12
C GLY A 4 42.78 -19.76 -1.99
N ALA A 5 42.55 -20.92 -1.38
CA ALA A 5 41.21 -21.49 -1.19
C ALA A 5 40.35 -20.69 -0.20
N SER A 6 40.94 -20.08 0.84
CA SER A 6 40.19 -19.26 1.80
C SER A 6 39.76 -17.92 1.18
N ARG A 7 40.61 -17.28 0.38
CA ARG A 7 40.29 -16.02 -0.31
C ARG A 7 39.19 -16.19 -1.36
N VAL A 8 39.24 -17.28 -2.13
CA VAL A 8 38.19 -17.59 -3.13
C VAL A 8 36.84 -17.84 -2.46
N ARG A 9 36.82 -18.55 -1.33
CA ARG A 9 35.59 -18.80 -0.56
C ARG A 9 35.01 -17.52 0.05
N SER A 10 35.86 -16.61 0.54
CA SER A 10 35.41 -15.30 1.04
C SER A 10 34.80 -14.42 -0.06
N VAL A 11 35.41 -14.41 -1.26
CA VAL A 11 34.88 -13.66 -2.41
C VAL A 11 33.54 -14.24 -2.88
N LEU A 12 33.40 -15.56 -2.93
CA LEU A 12 32.14 -16.22 -3.29
C LEU A 12 31.02 -15.91 -2.30
N CYS A 13 31.29 -15.94 -0.99
CA CYS A 13 30.29 -15.55 0.02
C CYS A 13 29.87 -14.08 -0.10
N ALA A 14 30.83 -13.17 -0.34
CA ALA A 14 30.52 -11.75 -0.52
C ALA A 14 29.66 -11.51 -1.77
N ALA A 15 29.95 -12.19 -2.88
CA ALA A 15 29.16 -12.12 -4.10
C ALA A 15 27.72 -12.63 -3.92
N TRP A 16 27.54 -13.71 -3.16
CA TRP A 16 26.22 -14.25 -2.82
C TRP A 16 25.40 -13.29 -1.96
N LEU A 17 26.01 -12.64 -0.97
CA LEU A 17 25.33 -11.65 -0.12
C LEU A 17 24.91 -10.41 -0.93
N LEU A 18 25.74 -9.96 -1.88
CA LEU A 18 25.42 -8.84 -2.76
C LEU A 18 24.28 -9.16 -3.74
N ALA A 19 24.24 -10.38 -4.27
CA ALA A 19 23.15 -10.83 -5.14
C ALA A 19 21.81 -10.91 -4.40
N PHE A 20 21.82 -11.30 -3.12
CA PHE A 20 20.62 -11.37 -2.29
C PHE A 20 20.14 -9.97 -1.83
N ALA A 21 21.05 -9.01 -1.67
CA ALA A 21 20.68 -7.63 -1.35
C ALA A 21 19.98 -6.92 -2.52
N ALA A 22 20.21 -7.37 -3.77
CA ALA A 22 19.61 -6.78 -4.96
C ALA A 22 18.13 -7.17 -5.17
N SER A 23 17.57 -8.13 -4.42
CA SER A 23 16.19 -8.59 -4.59
C SER A 23 15.15 -7.80 -3.79
N ALA A 24 15.48 -6.62 -3.26
CA ALA A 24 14.50 -5.74 -2.63
C ALA A 24 13.61 -5.09 -3.71
N VAL A 25 12.49 -5.75 -4.03
CA VAL A 25 11.48 -5.23 -4.97
C VAL A 25 10.49 -4.37 -4.18
N SER A 26 10.51 -3.06 -4.45
CA SER A 26 9.43 -2.16 -4.03
C SER A 26 8.12 -2.70 -4.57
N GLN A 27 7.11 -2.84 -3.70
CA GLN A 27 5.77 -3.20 -4.16
C GLN A 27 5.11 -1.96 -4.75
N ASP A 28 4.56 -2.09 -5.95
CA ASP A 28 3.75 -1.02 -6.54
C ASP A 28 2.44 -0.91 -5.78
N TYR A 29 2.14 0.29 -5.28
CA TYR A 29 0.86 0.58 -4.65
C TYR A 29 -0.21 0.82 -5.74
N PRO A 30 -1.46 0.34 -5.56
CA PRO A 30 -1.95 -0.46 -4.44
C PRO A 30 -1.87 -1.97 -4.67
N THR A 31 -1.52 -2.71 -3.62
CA THR A 31 -1.42 -4.18 -3.64
C THR A 31 -2.73 -4.90 -3.35
N ARG A 32 -3.79 -4.15 -3.01
CA ARG A 32 -5.13 -4.65 -2.65
C ARG A 32 -6.20 -3.60 -2.95
N PRO A 33 -7.49 -3.98 -2.98
CA PRO A 33 -8.59 -3.02 -3.11
C PRO A 33 -8.53 -1.90 -2.08
N ILE A 34 -8.77 -0.67 -2.53
CA ILE A 34 -8.79 0.54 -1.70
C ILE A 34 -10.20 0.79 -1.19
N ARG A 35 -10.30 1.20 0.09
CA ARG A 35 -11.56 1.62 0.71
C ARG A 35 -11.51 3.12 1.02
N VAL A 36 -12.39 3.88 0.39
CA VAL A 36 -12.57 5.31 0.66
C VAL A 36 -13.66 5.45 1.72
N VAL A 37 -13.27 5.83 2.94
CA VAL A 37 -14.22 6.02 4.04
C VAL A 37 -14.81 7.44 3.99
N VAL A 38 -16.13 7.54 3.89
CA VAL A 38 -16.84 8.82 3.78
C VAL A 38 -17.63 9.09 5.07
N PRO A 39 -17.41 10.22 5.77
CA PRO A 39 -18.08 10.53 7.05
C PRO A 39 -19.53 11.01 6.93
N PHE A 40 -20.15 10.84 5.77
CA PHE A 40 -21.50 11.33 5.45
C PHE A 40 -22.38 10.23 4.87
N PRO A 41 -23.72 10.36 4.97
CA PRO A 41 -24.66 9.42 4.37
C PRO A 41 -24.47 9.27 2.85
N PRO A 42 -24.81 8.11 2.28
CA PRO A 42 -24.84 7.92 0.83
C PRO A 42 -25.70 8.98 0.13
N GLY A 43 -25.26 9.48 -1.02
CA GLY A 43 -25.95 10.52 -1.80
C GLY A 43 -25.72 11.96 -1.34
N ALA A 44 -25.03 12.19 -0.21
CA ALA A 44 -24.57 13.53 0.16
C ALA A 44 -23.51 14.05 -0.84
N GLY A 45 -23.32 15.37 -0.93
CA GLY A 45 -22.34 15.97 -1.85
C GLY A 45 -20.94 15.36 -1.75
N THR A 46 -20.48 15.06 -0.53
CA THR A 46 -19.19 14.37 -0.30
C THR A 46 -19.16 12.94 -0.84
N ASP A 47 -20.25 12.18 -0.74
CA ASP A 47 -20.34 10.82 -1.30
C ASP A 47 -20.31 10.83 -2.82
N ILE A 48 -21.00 11.78 -3.45
CA ILE A 48 -21.00 11.96 -4.91
C ILE A 48 -19.58 12.22 -5.42
N VAL A 49 -18.88 13.16 -4.79
CA VAL A 49 -17.48 13.47 -5.14
C VAL A 49 -16.58 12.25 -4.89
N ALA A 50 -16.73 11.56 -3.76
CA ALA A 50 -15.93 10.38 -3.44
C ALA A 50 -16.10 9.26 -4.48
N ARG A 51 -17.32 9.05 -4.99
CA ARG A 51 -17.59 8.05 -6.05
C ARG A 51 -16.96 8.42 -7.39
N ALA A 52 -17.02 9.69 -7.77
CA ALA A 52 -16.35 10.18 -8.98
C ALA A 52 -14.83 9.96 -8.90
N VAL A 53 -14.22 10.33 -7.76
CA VAL A 53 -12.78 10.10 -7.53
C VAL A 53 -12.45 8.61 -7.50
N ALA A 54 -13.26 7.79 -6.82
CA ALA A 54 -13.05 6.35 -6.73
C ALA A 54 -13.06 5.69 -8.12
N GLN A 55 -13.95 6.11 -9.01
CA GLN A 55 -13.97 5.61 -10.38
C GLN A 55 -12.66 5.94 -11.12
N SER A 56 -12.22 7.20 -11.11
CA SER A 56 -10.98 7.59 -11.77
C SER A 56 -9.75 6.88 -11.20
N LEU A 57 -9.69 6.70 -9.88
CA LEU A 57 -8.62 5.95 -9.22
C LEU A 57 -8.63 4.48 -9.60
N ALA A 58 -9.81 3.85 -9.70
CA ALA A 58 -9.92 2.46 -10.12
C ALA A 58 -9.42 2.27 -11.57
N GLU A 59 -9.73 3.22 -12.45
CA GLU A 59 -9.24 3.23 -13.84
C GLU A 59 -7.72 3.41 -13.92
N ALA A 60 -7.15 4.29 -13.08
CA ALA A 60 -5.72 4.58 -13.06
C ALA A 60 -4.90 3.44 -12.46
N TRP A 61 -5.31 2.92 -11.29
CA TRP A 61 -4.57 1.90 -10.56
C TRP A 61 -4.88 0.48 -10.99
N LYS A 62 -5.92 0.27 -11.81
CA LYS A 62 -6.40 -1.08 -12.19
C LYS A 62 -6.72 -1.95 -10.96
N GLN A 63 -7.13 -1.30 -9.89
CA GLN A 63 -7.50 -1.92 -8.61
C GLN A 63 -8.90 -1.43 -8.21
N SER A 64 -9.63 -2.26 -7.47
CA SER A 64 -10.96 -1.86 -7.00
C SER A 64 -10.85 -0.75 -5.96
N VAL A 65 -11.67 0.29 -6.10
CA VAL A 65 -11.80 1.39 -5.13
C VAL A 65 -13.25 1.46 -4.69
N VAL A 66 -13.50 1.20 -3.40
CA VAL A 66 -14.84 1.04 -2.84
C VAL A 66 -15.13 2.19 -1.87
N VAL A 67 -16.26 2.87 -2.06
CA VAL A 67 -16.75 3.90 -1.14
C VAL A 67 -17.52 3.24 0.01
N ASP A 68 -17.09 3.47 1.25
CA ASP A 68 -17.73 3.00 2.50
C ASP A 68 -18.20 4.20 3.33
N ASN A 69 -19.51 4.40 3.42
CA ASN A 69 -20.11 5.49 4.16
C ASN A 69 -20.23 5.14 5.66
N ARG A 70 -19.52 5.89 6.50
CA ARG A 70 -19.50 5.76 7.97
C ARG A 70 -19.93 7.06 8.64
N PRO A 71 -21.21 7.46 8.55
CA PRO A 71 -21.71 8.67 9.18
C PRO A 71 -21.73 8.56 10.71
N GLY A 72 -21.64 9.71 11.39
CA GLY A 72 -21.86 9.84 12.83
C GLY A 72 -20.76 10.66 13.55
N ALA A 73 -21.10 11.16 14.74
CA ALA A 73 -20.22 11.97 15.59
C ALA A 73 -19.46 13.09 14.84
N GLY A 74 -20.11 13.78 13.90
CA GLY A 74 -19.48 14.85 13.11
C GLY A 74 -18.30 14.39 12.23
N GLY A 75 -18.17 13.09 11.97
CA GLY A 75 -17.06 12.50 11.20
C GLY A 75 -15.97 11.85 12.05
N THR A 76 -16.01 11.96 13.37
CA THR A 76 -15.01 11.35 14.25
C THR A 76 -14.96 9.82 14.14
N ILE A 77 -16.09 9.15 13.90
CA ILE A 77 -16.13 7.68 13.74
C ILE A 77 -15.32 7.25 12.51
N ALA A 78 -15.52 7.91 11.37
CA ALA A 78 -14.76 7.65 10.15
C ALA A 78 -13.29 8.00 10.33
N GLY A 79 -12.99 9.14 10.97
CA GLY A 79 -11.63 9.57 11.25
C GLY A 79 -10.87 8.57 12.12
N GLU A 80 -11.49 8.07 13.19
CA GLU A 80 -10.91 7.05 14.07
C GLU A 80 -10.69 5.73 13.33
N MET A 81 -11.64 5.31 12.49
CA MET A 81 -11.51 4.10 11.69
C MET A 81 -10.29 4.16 10.75
N VAL A 82 -10.10 5.28 10.05
CA VAL A 82 -8.95 5.48 9.16
C VAL A 82 -7.66 5.60 9.97
N ALA A 83 -7.67 6.33 11.08
CA ALA A 83 -6.50 6.51 11.95
C ALA A 83 -6.00 5.19 12.57
N ARG A 84 -6.90 4.23 12.83
CA ARG A 84 -6.57 2.87 13.32
C ARG A 84 -6.30 1.87 12.19
N GLY A 85 -6.40 2.28 10.93
CA GLY A 85 -6.18 1.43 9.77
C GLY A 85 -4.71 1.03 9.60
N SER A 86 -4.47 0.09 8.67
CA SER A 86 -3.12 -0.26 8.26
C SER A 86 -2.47 0.90 7.49
N ALA A 87 -1.26 1.31 7.88
CA ALA A 87 -0.46 2.25 7.11
C ALA A 87 0.22 1.50 5.94
N ASP A 88 -0.44 1.48 4.78
CA ASP A 88 -0.07 0.65 3.62
C ASP A 88 0.53 1.41 2.43
N GLY A 89 0.85 2.70 2.61
CA GLY A 89 1.54 3.52 1.61
C GLY A 89 0.84 4.84 1.34
#